data_AF-A0A7X5N386-F1
#
_entry.id   AF-A0A7X5N386-F1
#
_cell.length_a   1.000
_cell.length_b   1.000
_cell.length_c   1.000
_cell.angle_alpha   90.00
_cell.angle_beta   90.00
_cell.angle_gamma   90.00
#
_symmetry.space_group_name_H-M   'P 1'
#
loop_
_entity.id
_entity.type
_entity.pdbx_description
1 polymer ?
#
loop_
_entity_poly.entity_id
_entity_poly.type
_entity_poly.pdbx_seq_one_letter_code
_entity_poly.pdbx_strand_id
1 'polypeptide(L)'
;DQLDAGTREQLSVEVVDRSDGMPGNQGNGSSAPAGWMTQSGQLLFPTAAGLGVIDPARVGTLQGHRVPIVFERLLVDGMVQPLNGLHRFGAETRRIAIGYAGLNFRGPDKVRYRYRLEGFDPDWVDADSASEAVYTNLPPGRFRFRVQAMSLPVDWRQT
;
A
#
# COMPACT_ATOMS: atom_id res chain seq x y z
N ASP A 1 -3.61 25.69 16.92
CA ASP A 1 -4.84 24.87 16.80
C ASP A 1 -4.73 23.66 17.73
N GLN A 2 -5.49 22.57 17.55
CA GLN A 2 -5.43 21.38 18.43
C GLN A 2 -4.06 20.67 18.45
N LEU A 3 -3.27 20.80 17.37
CA LEU A 3 -1.89 20.31 17.29
C LEU A 3 -0.98 21.20 18.14
N ASP A 4 -1.06 22.52 17.99
CA ASP A 4 -0.27 23.47 18.82
C ASP A 4 -0.62 23.36 20.31
N ALA A 5 -1.87 22.98 20.62
CA ALA A 5 -2.34 22.77 21.99
C ALA A 5 -1.98 21.39 22.56
N GLY A 6 -1.32 20.50 21.79
CA GLY A 6 -0.94 19.15 22.21
C GLY A 6 -2.12 18.18 22.39
N THR A 7 -3.33 18.60 22.05
CA THR A 7 -4.56 17.79 22.19
C THR A 7 -4.78 16.79 21.06
N ARG A 8 -3.98 16.88 19.99
CA ARG A 8 -3.97 15.95 18.87
C ARG A 8 -2.52 15.64 18.51
N GLU A 9 -2.13 14.37 18.59
CA GLU A 9 -0.76 13.93 18.29
C GLU A 9 -0.60 13.36 16.88
N GLN A 10 -1.72 13.13 16.18
CA GLN A 10 -1.73 12.52 14.84
C GLN A 10 -2.56 13.33 13.84
N LEU A 11 -1.96 13.59 12.68
CA LEU A 11 -2.61 14.21 11.53
C LEU A 11 -2.88 13.14 10.47
N SER A 12 -4.12 13.06 9.99
CA SER A 12 -4.41 12.29 8.79
C SER A 12 -3.95 13.09 7.59
N VAL A 13 -3.03 12.54 6.81
CA VAL A 13 -2.50 13.17 5.60
C VAL A 13 -3.00 12.37 4.40
N GLU A 14 -3.62 13.06 3.47
CA GLU A 14 -3.95 12.51 2.17
C GLU A 14 -3.05 13.16 1.12
N VAL A 15 -2.38 12.32 0.32
CA VAL A 15 -1.45 12.76 -0.71
C VAL A 15 -2.14 12.62 -2.06
N VAL A 16 -2.23 13.72 -2.78
CA VAL A 16 -2.74 13.77 -4.15
C VAL A 16 -1.57 14.00 -5.10
N ASP A 17 -1.37 13.09 -6.05
CA ASP A 17 -0.26 13.11 -7.00
C ASP A 17 -0.74 12.78 -8.42
N ARG A 18 0.21 12.57 -9.35
CA ARG A 18 -0.08 12.27 -10.76
C ARG A 18 -0.95 11.02 -10.95
N SER A 19 -0.84 10.01 -10.10
CA SER A 19 -1.69 8.82 -10.14
C SER A 19 -3.15 9.12 -9.77
N ASP A 20 -3.42 10.22 -9.07
CA ASP A 20 -4.78 10.72 -8.79
C ASP A 20 -5.29 11.70 -9.85
N GLY A 21 -4.47 12.00 -10.87
CA GLY A 21 -4.82 12.91 -11.96
C GLY A 21 -4.19 14.31 -11.87
N MET A 22 -3.27 14.55 -10.93
CA MET A 22 -2.51 15.81 -10.93
C MET A 22 -1.66 15.93 -12.21
N PRO A 23 -1.55 17.12 -12.82
CA PRO A 23 -0.75 17.30 -14.04
C PRO A 23 0.74 16.99 -13.82
N GLY A 24 1.28 17.26 -12.63
CA GLY A 24 2.65 16.95 -12.25
C GLY A 24 2.85 16.90 -10.74
N ASN A 25 3.91 16.20 -10.32
CA ASN A 25 4.28 16.04 -8.90
C ASN A 25 5.16 17.18 -8.37
N GLN A 26 5.54 18.13 -9.22
CA GLN A 26 6.38 19.28 -8.88
C GLN A 26 5.53 20.54 -8.89
N GLY A 27 5.24 21.04 -7.69
CA GLY A 27 4.58 22.34 -7.50
C GLY A 27 5.55 23.49 -7.77
N ASN A 28 5.07 24.55 -8.41
CA ASN A 28 5.84 25.77 -8.64
C ASN A 28 5.46 26.81 -7.57
N GLY A 29 6.36 27.13 -6.65
CA GLY A 29 6.05 27.96 -5.48
C GLY A 29 7.06 29.04 -5.16
N SER A 30 7.91 29.44 -6.13
CA SER A 30 9.02 30.37 -5.88
C SER A 30 8.59 31.78 -5.47
N SER A 31 7.31 32.13 -5.56
CA SER A 31 6.75 33.38 -5.07
C SER A 31 5.37 33.14 -4.49
N ALA A 32 5.02 33.87 -3.42
CA ALA A 32 3.73 33.72 -2.77
C ALA A 32 2.62 34.45 -3.55
N PRO A 33 1.40 33.88 -3.62
CA PRO A 33 1.02 32.59 -3.05
C PRO A 33 1.34 31.41 -3.98
N ALA A 34 1.76 30.27 -3.41
CA ALA A 34 2.05 29.03 -4.14
C ALA A 34 0.79 28.20 -4.49
N GLY A 35 -0.39 28.81 -4.35
CA GLY A 35 -1.69 28.22 -4.64
C GLY A 35 -2.81 29.22 -4.38
N TRP A 36 -4.03 28.90 -4.82
CA TRP A 36 -5.21 29.76 -4.64
C TRP A 36 -6.44 28.94 -4.29
N MET A 37 -7.35 29.49 -3.48
CA MET A 37 -8.67 28.91 -3.24
C MET A 37 -9.73 29.71 -3.99
N THR A 38 -10.50 29.04 -4.83
CA THR A 38 -11.63 29.66 -5.54
C THR A 38 -12.79 29.97 -4.58
N GLN A 39 -13.70 30.83 -5.00
CA GLN A 39 -14.94 31.10 -4.26
C GLN A 39 -15.83 29.85 -4.12
N SER A 40 -15.70 28.88 -5.03
CA SER A 40 -16.37 27.57 -4.96
C SER A 40 -15.66 26.55 -4.06
N GLY A 41 -14.53 26.90 -3.43
CA GLY A 41 -13.81 26.05 -2.48
C GLY A 41 -12.77 25.10 -3.09
N GLN A 42 -12.57 25.12 -4.41
CA GLN A 42 -11.51 24.35 -5.07
C GLN A 42 -10.14 24.97 -4.84
N LEU A 43 -9.13 24.14 -4.63
CA LEU A 43 -7.72 24.52 -4.48
C LEU A 43 -6.98 24.41 -5.81
N LEU A 44 -6.27 25.47 -6.18
CA LEU A 44 -5.49 25.57 -7.40
C LEU A 44 -4.00 25.57 -7.05
N PHE A 45 -3.24 24.69 -7.68
CA PHE A 45 -1.79 24.61 -7.51
C PHE A 45 -1.10 24.69 -8.87
N PRO A 46 -0.23 25.69 -9.11
CA PRO A 46 0.62 25.68 -10.28
C PRO A 46 1.65 24.54 -10.17
N THR A 47 1.79 23.75 -11.23
CA THR A 47 2.76 22.65 -11.34
C THR A 47 3.64 22.86 -12.56
N ALA A 48 4.76 22.15 -12.64
CA ALA A 48 5.62 22.15 -13.82
C ALA A 48 4.91 21.69 -15.11
N ALA A 49 3.76 21.02 -15.01
CA ALA A 49 3.00 20.48 -16.13
C ALA A 49 1.61 21.14 -16.30
N GLY A 50 1.41 22.33 -15.70
CA GLY A 50 0.16 23.09 -15.80
C GLY A 50 -0.54 23.31 -14.46
N LEU A 51 -1.84 23.60 -14.49
CA LEU A 51 -2.63 23.93 -13.29
C LEU A 51 -3.30 22.68 -12.70
N GLY A 52 -2.91 22.29 -11.50
CA GLY A 52 -3.64 21.29 -10.72
C GLY A 52 -4.85 21.92 -10.04
N VAL A 53 -5.99 21.22 -10.07
CA VAL A 53 -7.21 21.62 -9.38
C VAL A 53 -7.65 20.48 -8.48
N ILE A 54 -7.71 20.74 -7.18
CA ILE A 54 -8.13 19.79 -6.16
C ILE A 54 -9.47 20.27 -5.60
N ASP A 55 -10.45 19.37 -5.57
CA ASP A 55 -11.72 19.58 -4.87
C ASP A 55 -11.65 18.85 -3.52
N PRO A 56 -11.42 19.57 -2.40
CA PRO A 56 -11.24 18.94 -1.09
C PRO A 56 -12.47 18.15 -0.63
N ALA A 57 -13.67 18.52 -1.10
CA ALA A 57 -14.90 17.82 -0.75
C ALA A 57 -14.98 16.42 -1.42
N ARG A 58 -14.20 16.18 -2.47
CA ARG A 58 -14.16 14.90 -3.19
C ARG A 58 -12.97 14.02 -2.79
N VAL A 59 -11.86 14.62 -2.39
CA VAL A 59 -10.65 13.91 -1.96
C VAL A 59 -10.97 12.96 -0.80
N GLY A 60 -11.67 13.44 0.24
CA GLY A 60 -12.13 12.60 1.37
C GLY A 60 -13.21 11.55 1.05
N THR A 61 -13.64 11.41 -0.21
CA THR A 61 -14.54 10.33 -0.65
C THR A 61 -13.81 9.18 -1.33
N LEU A 62 -12.50 9.30 -1.57
CA LEU A 62 -11.69 8.23 -2.12
C LEU A 62 -11.63 7.07 -1.11
N GLN A 63 -12.32 5.99 -1.43
CA GLN A 63 -12.24 4.75 -0.66
C GLN A 63 -11.14 3.87 -1.24
N GLY A 64 -10.31 3.33 -0.35
CA GLY A 64 -9.43 2.23 -0.74
C GLY A 64 -10.26 1.08 -1.28
N HIS A 65 -9.78 0.44 -2.33
CA HIS A 65 -10.42 -0.73 -2.90
C HIS A 65 -9.52 -1.93 -2.75
N ARG A 66 -10.12 -3.12 -2.72
CA ARG A 66 -9.36 -4.37 -2.78
C ARG A 66 -8.62 -4.45 -4.10
N VAL A 67 -7.35 -4.80 -4.01
CA VAL A 67 -6.49 -4.95 -5.16
C VAL A 67 -6.36 -6.46 -5.45
N PRO A 68 -6.63 -6.93 -6.68
CA PRO A 68 -6.37 -8.31 -7.06
C PRO A 68 -4.91 -8.69 -6.83
N ILE A 69 -4.66 -9.88 -6.30
CA ILE A 69 -3.31 -10.34 -5.94
C ILE A 69 -2.92 -11.51 -6.83
N VAL A 70 -1.68 -11.50 -7.27
CA VAL A 70 -1.02 -12.65 -7.88
C VAL A 70 0.19 -13.06 -7.05
N PHE A 71 0.44 -14.36 -6.96
CA PHE A 71 1.73 -14.88 -6.49
C PHE A 71 2.70 -14.86 -7.66
N GLU A 72 3.89 -14.30 -7.44
CA GLU A 72 4.91 -14.17 -8.48
C GLU A 72 6.00 -15.23 -8.33
N ARG A 73 6.33 -15.59 -7.08
CA ARG A 73 7.44 -16.50 -6.81
C ARG A 73 7.29 -17.19 -5.47
N LEU A 74 7.68 -18.45 -5.42
CA LEU A 74 7.95 -19.20 -4.20
C LEU A 74 9.41 -19.63 -4.24
N LEU A 75 10.20 -19.21 -3.26
CA LEU A 75 11.58 -19.62 -3.07
C LEU A 75 11.70 -20.49 -1.82
N VAL A 76 12.40 -21.61 -1.96
CA VAL A 76 12.76 -22.51 -0.85
C VAL A 76 14.26 -22.70 -0.86
N ASP A 77 14.92 -22.23 0.19
CA ASP A 77 16.39 -22.17 0.29
C ASP A 77 17.06 -21.56 -0.96
N GLY A 78 16.42 -20.54 -1.53
CA GLY A 78 16.88 -19.83 -2.73
C GLY A 78 16.46 -20.46 -4.06
N MET A 79 15.86 -21.65 -4.05
CA MET A 79 15.43 -22.36 -5.25
C MET A 79 13.97 -22.06 -5.59
N VAL A 80 13.70 -21.69 -6.84
CA VAL A 80 12.34 -21.44 -7.35
C VAL A 80 11.52 -22.72 -7.31
N GLN A 81 10.32 -22.62 -6.75
CA GLN A 81 9.31 -23.67 -6.74
C GLN A 81 8.16 -23.29 -7.69
N PRO A 82 7.44 -24.28 -8.22
CA PRO A 82 6.15 -24.03 -8.85
C PRO A 82 5.21 -23.29 -7.89
N LEU A 83 4.28 -22.49 -8.40
CA LEU A 83 3.32 -21.74 -7.58
C LEU A 83 2.01 -22.51 -7.33
N ASN A 84 1.82 -23.62 -8.02
CA ASN A 84 0.58 -24.37 -8.05
C ASN A 84 0.67 -25.65 -7.23
N GLY A 85 -0.44 -25.99 -6.58
CA GLY A 85 -0.60 -27.22 -5.84
C GLY A 85 -0.17 -27.12 -4.37
N LEU A 86 -0.17 -28.27 -3.70
CA LEU A 86 0.24 -28.39 -2.30
C LEU A 86 1.74 -28.69 -2.26
N HIS A 87 2.50 -27.83 -1.59
CA HIS A 87 3.92 -28.05 -1.39
C HIS A 87 4.20 -28.86 -0.14
N ARG A 88 5.21 -29.74 -0.22
CA ARG A 88 5.77 -30.47 0.91
C ARG A 88 7.28 -30.29 0.85
N PHE A 89 7.85 -29.78 1.93
CA PHE A 89 9.28 -29.54 2.04
C PHE A 89 9.85 -30.41 3.16
N GLY A 90 11.13 -30.76 3.03
CA GLY A 90 11.83 -31.54 4.06
C GLY A 90 12.13 -30.70 5.30
N ALA A 91 12.42 -31.38 6.41
CA ALA A 91 12.68 -30.75 7.71
C ALA A 91 13.97 -29.91 7.72
N GLU A 92 14.84 -30.08 6.72
CA GLU A 92 16.05 -29.31 6.48
C GLU A 92 15.81 -27.91 5.92
N THR A 93 14.58 -27.61 5.48
CA THR A 93 14.21 -26.34 4.88
C THR A 93 14.43 -25.19 5.86
N ARG A 94 15.29 -24.22 5.50
CA ARG A 94 15.66 -23.13 6.40
C ARG A 94 14.98 -21.81 6.06
N ARG A 95 14.63 -21.59 4.80
CA ARG A 95 14.08 -20.32 4.33
C ARG A 95 13.01 -20.53 3.29
N ILE A 96 11.86 -19.92 3.51
CA ILE A 96 10.77 -19.81 2.53
C ILE A 96 10.54 -18.32 2.27
N ALA A 97 10.58 -17.91 1.00
CA ALA A 97 10.22 -16.55 0.60
C ALA A 97 9.09 -16.59 -0.44
N ILE A 98 8.06 -15.80 -0.21
CA ILE A 98 6.85 -15.76 -1.03
C ILE A 98 6.71 -14.34 -1.58
N GLY A 99 6.92 -14.20 -2.89
CA GLY A 99 6.70 -12.95 -3.62
C GLY A 99 5.28 -12.87 -4.15
N TYR A 100 4.65 -11.71 -3.99
CA TYR A 100 3.28 -11.44 -4.42
C TYR A 100 3.17 -10.01 -4.95
N ALA A 101 2.21 -9.75 -5.83
CA ALA A 101 1.96 -8.42 -6.37
C ALA A 101 0.47 -8.09 -6.37
N GLY A 102 0.14 -6.89 -5.89
CA GLY A 102 -1.18 -6.28 -6.03
C GLY A 102 -1.28 -5.52 -7.35
N LEU A 103 -2.26 -5.88 -8.16
CA LEU A 103 -2.49 -5.32 -9.49
C LEU A 103 -3.26 -3.99 -9.43
N ASN A 104 -2.57 -2.89 -9.08
CA ASN A 104 -3.10 -1.53 -9.20
C ASN A 104 -2.28 -0.73 -10.23
N PHE A 105 -2.76 -0.66 -11.46
CA PHE A 105 -2.06 0.01 -12.57
C PHE A 105 -2.11 1.53 -12.51
N ARG A 106 -3.01 2.12 -11.71
CA ARG A 106 -3.10 3.58 -11.56
C ARG A 106 -2.10 4.10 -10.54
N GLY A 107 -2.02 3.44 -9.40
CA GLY A 107 -1.12 3.79 -8.29
C GLY A 107 -0.49 2.55 -7.67
N PRO A 108 0.52 1.93 -8.30
CA PRO A 108 1.17 0.73 -7.77
C PRO A 108 1.87 0.99 -6.43
N ASP A 109 2.39 2.19 -6.23
CA ASP A 109 2.99 2.72 -4.99
C ASP A 109 1.96 2.98 -3.88
N LYS A 110 0.67 3.00 -4.23
CA LYS A 110 -0.46 3.17 -3.30
C LYS A 110 -1.08 1.85 -2.86
N VAL A 111 -0.47 0.72 -3.23
CA VAL A 111 -0.89 -0.58 -2.72
C VAL A 111 -0.26 -0.80 -1.34
N ARG A 112 -1.07 -1.30 -0.42
CA ARG A 112 -0.63 -1.78 0.88
C ARG A 112 -0.98 -3.23 1.07
N TYR A 113 -0.09 -3.95 1.72
CA TYR A 113 -0.17 -5.38 1.93
C TYR A 113 -0.21 -5.70 3.41
N ARG A 114 -0.93 -6.76 3.73
CA ARG A 114 -0.73 -7.51 4.96
C ARG A 114 -0.78 -8.99 4.65
N TYR A 115 -0.02 -9.77 5.40
CA TYR A 115 0.03 -11.21 5.21
C TYR A 115 -0.06 -11.94 6.55
N ARG A 116 -0.33 -13.25 6.47
CA ARG A 116 -0.34 -14.14 7.62
C ARG A 116 -0.04 -15.56 7.17
N LEU A 117 0.81 -16.24 7.90
CA LEU A 117 1.01 -17.69 7.80
C LEU A 117 0.18 -18.39 8.88
N GLU A 118 -0.99 -18.89 8.50
CA GLU A 118 -1.82 -19.67 9.41
C GLU A 118 -1.04 -20.90 9.90
N GLY A 119 -0.98 -21.08 11.22
CA GLY A 119 -0.16 -22.11 11.89
C GLY A 119 1.16 -21.58 12.46
N PHE A 120 1.54 -20.34 12.16
CA PHE A 120 2.76 -19.70 12.70
C PHE A 120 2.47 -18.29 13.23
N ASP A 121 1.85 -17.43 12.41
CA ASP A 121 1.53 -16.05 12.80
C ASP A 121 0.23 -15.99 13.61
N PRO A 122 0.24 -15.37 14.82
CA PRO A 122 -0.96 -15.22 15.63
C PRO A 122 -1.98 -14.29 14.96
N ASP A 123 -1.50 -13.19 14.36
CA ASP A 123 -2.29 -12.14 13.72
C ASP A 123 -1.72 -11.76 12.34
N TRP A 124 -2.39 -10.83 11.65
CA TRP A 124 -1.88 -10.27 10.40
C TRP A 124 -0.62 -9.43 10.64
N VAL A 125 0.38 -9.63 9.79
CA VAL A 125 1.59 -8.81 9.71
C VAL A 125 1.35 -7.70 8.69
N ASP A 126 1.44 -6.44 9.12
CA ASP A 126 1.43 -5.28 8.22
C ASP A 126 2.77 -5.22 7.47
N ALA A 127 2.71 -5.26 6.15
CA ALA A 127 3.87 -5.27 5.28
C ALA A 127 4.06 -3.91 4.57
N ASP A 128 3.19 -2.92 4.84
CA ASP A 128 3.13 -1.66 4.12
C ASP A 128 3.17 -1.89 2.60
N SER A 129 4.22 -1.44 1.91
CA SER A 129 4.40 -1.62 0.46
C SER A 129 5.20 -2.88 0.07
N ALA A 130 5.69 -3.67 1.04
CA ALA A 130 6.53 -4.83 0.80
C ALA A 130 5.75 -6.00 0.14
N SER A 131 6.29 -6.45 -0.98
CA SER A 131 5.72 -7.45 -1.88
C SER A 131 6.34 -8.85 -1.69
N GLU A 132 7.06 -9.07 -0.60
CA GLU A 132 7.68 -10.35 -0.25
C GLU A 132 7.54 -10.64 1.25
N ALA A 133 7.09 -11.85 1.58
CA ALA A 133 7.10 -12.37 2.94
C ALA A 133 8.20 -13.44 3.07
N VAL A 134 9.02 -13.33 4.11
CA VAL A 134 10.14 -14.25 4.36
C VAL A 134 9.97 -14.92 5.71
N TYR A 135 9.98 -16.25 5.71
CA TYR A 135 9.98 -17.07 6.91
C TYR A 135 11.26 -17.91 6.99
N THR A 136 11.81 -18.02 8.18
CA THR A 136 13.01 -18.81 8.45
C THR A 136 12.77 -19.83 9.54
N ASN A 137 13.40 -21.01 9.40
CA ASN A 137 13.37 -22.10 10.38
C ASN A 137 11.96 -22.44 10.88
N LEU A 138 10.99 -22.52 9.98
CA LEU A 138 9.62 -22.89 10.33
C LEU A 138 9.60 -24.29 10.97
N PRO A 139 8.89 -24.47 12.09
CA PRO A 139 8.75 -25.80 12.68
C PRO A 139 7.98 -26.73 11.73
N PRO A 140 8.18 -28.06 11.84
CA PRO A 140 7.39 -29.02 11.08
C PRO A 140 5.89 -28.82 11.32
N GLY A 141 5.11 -28.68 10.25
CA GLY A 141 3.69 -28.38 10.37
C GLY A 141 2.98 -28.23 9.04
N ARG A 142 1.68 -27.95 9.11
CA ARG A 142 0.87 -27.55 7.96
C ARG A 142 0.62 -26.06 8.06
N PHE A 143 0.94 -25.33 7.00
CA PHE A 143 0.77 -23.90 6.95
C PHE A 143 -0.11 -23.49 5.77
N ARG A 144 -0.79 -22.35 5.93
CA ARG A 144 -1.47 -21.68 4.82
C ARG A 144 -1.07 -20.22 4.81
N PHE A 145 -0.37 -19.81 3.77
CA PHE A 145 -0.06 -18.41 3.55
C PHE A 145 -1.29 -17.68 3.01
N ARG A 146 -1.60 -16.54 3.60
CA ARG A 146 -2.61 -15.60 3.13
C ARG A 146 -2.00 -14.23 2.98
N VAL A 147 -2.42 -13.51 1.97
CA VAL A 147 -2.04 -12.13 1.73
C VAL A 147 -3.29 -11.35 1.30
N GLN A 148 -3.36 -10.10 1.72
CA GLN A 148 -4.36 -9.14 1.31
C GLN A 148 -3.66 -7.89 0.79
N ALA A 149 -4.27 -7.26 -0.21
CA ALA A 149 -3.78 -6.05 -0.84
C ALA A 149 -4.93 -5.07 -0.98
N MET A 150 -4.66 -3.80 -0.67
CA MET A 150 -5.64 -2.74 -0.70
C MET A 150 -4.98 -1.46 -1.20
N SER A 151 -5.71 -0.66 -1.98
CA SER A 151 -5.24 0.68 -2.31
C SER A 151 -5.43 1.60 -1.11
N LEU A 152 -4.61 2.64 -0.99
CA LEU A 152 -4.89 3.72 -0.07
C LEU A 152 -6.22 4.42 -0.39
N PRO A 153 -6.92 4.97 0.63
CA PRO A 153 -6.70 4.73 2.05
C PRO A 153 -7.11 3.31 2.47
N VAL A 154 -6.31 2.65 3.31
CA VAL A 154 -6.56 1.26 3.72
C VAL A 154 -7.71 1.17 4.72
N ASP A 155 -8.68 0.30 4.45
CA ASP A 155 -9.72 -0.13 5.39
C ASP A 155 -9.87 -1.65 5.37
N TRP A 156 -9.04 -2.31 6.18
CA TRP A 156 -8.98 -3.76 6.29
C TRP A 156 -10.29 -4.44 6.73
N ARG A 157 -11.27 -3.71 7.27
CA ARG A 157 -12.58 -4.26 7.68
C ARG A 157 -13.45 -4.64 6.49
N GLN A 158 -13.16 -4.10 5.31
CA GLN A 158 -13.81 -4.50 4.06
C GLN A 158 -13.23 -5.82 3.50
N THR A 159 -12.36 -6.46 4.30
CA THR A 159 -11.52 -7.69 4.26
C THR A 159 -12.13 -9.07 4.17
#